data_AF-A0A1H3IWX5-F1
#
_entry.id   AF-A0A1H3IWX5-F1
#
_cell.length_a   1.000
_cell.length_b   1.000
_cell.length_c   1.000
_cell.angle_alpha   90.00
_cell.angle_beta   90.00
_cell.angle_gamma   90.00
#
_symmetry.space_group_name_H-M   'P 1'
#
loop_
_entity.id
_entity.type
_entity.pdbx_description
1 polymer ?
#
loop_
_entity_poly.entity_id
_entity_poly.type
_entity_poly.pdbx_seq_one_letter_code
_entity_poly.pdbx_strand_id
1 'polypeptide(L)'
;MTDNDAMRVDVVELGKAASVVAGIADECAGYAELAGVAPNAGDLPAGKWLQDLLAERRDEVAAHCQRLERVFRELSERMARFATDVQALDQHNGSAVKSLGDGLADAFDGAVRGFSSDPVVHQV
;
A
#
# COMPACT_ATOMS: atom_id res chain seq x y z
N MET A 1 1.89 -26.03 -19.36
CA MET A 1 0.94 -24.93 -19.13
C MET A 1 1.51 -24.10 -18.00
N THR A 2 2.47 -23.23 -18.33
CA THR A 2 3.12 -22.34 -17.37
C THR A 2 2.30 -21.07 -17.38
N ASP A 3 1.37 -20.94 -16.44
CA ASP A 3 0.82 -19.64 -16.07
C ASP A 3 1.98 -18.83 -15.51
N ASN A 4 2.62 -18.08 -16.41
CA ASN A 4 3.45 -16.95 -16.03
C ASN A 4 2.48 -15.82 -15.67
N ASP A 5 1.75 -16.02 -14.57
CA ASP A 5 0.81 -15.06 -14.03
C ASP A 5 1.65 -14.00 -13.33
N ALA A 6 2.30 -13.16 -14.14
CA ALA A 6 3.01 -12.01 -13.66
C ALA A 6 1.98 -11.09 -13.01
N MET A 7 1.84 -11.21 -11.69
CA MET A 7 0.87 -10.46 -10.90
C MET A 7 1.12 -8.97 -11.12
N ARG A 8 0.27 -8.34 -11.94
CA ARG A 8 0.29 -6.90 -12.17
C ARG A 8 -0.29 -6.25 -10.93
N VAL A 9 0.56 -5.61 -10.15
CA VAL A 9 0.12 -4.81 -9.01
C VAL A 9 -0.41 -3.49 -9.53
N ASP A 10 -1.71 -3.27 -9.39
CA ASP A 10 -2.32 -1.96 -9.61
C ASP A 10 -2.07 -1.08 -8.38
N VAL A 11 -1.07 -0.21 -8.49
CA VAL A 11 -0.65 0.70 -7.42
C VAL A 11 -1.78 1.66 -7.01
N VAL A 12 -2.67 2.03 -7.94
CA VAL A 12 -3.79 2.93 -7.66
C VAL A 12 -4.83 2.22 -6.82
N GLU A 13 -5.22 0.99 -7.21
CA GLU A 13 -6.17 0.20 -6.43
C GLU A 13 -5.61 -0.19 -5.06
N LEU A 14 -4.31 -0.50 -4.97
CA LEU A 14 -3.65 -0.75 -3.69
C LEU A 14 -3.66 0.48 -2.78
N GLY A 15 -3.43 1.68 -3.34
CA GLY A 15 -3.53 2.94 -2.61
C GLY A 15 -4.96 3.22 -2.10
N LYS A 16 -5.98 2.94 -2.93
CA LYS A 16 -7.39 3.03 -2.50
C LYS A 16 -7.69 2.06 -1.36
N ALA A 17 -7.25 0.80 -1.47
CA ALA A 17 -7.44 -0.19 -0.44
C ALA A 17 -6.74 0.22 0.88
N ALA A 18 -5.52 0.76 0.81
CA ALA A 18 -4.82 1.31 1.97
C ALA A 18 -5.62 2.44 2.64
N SER A 19 -6.24 3.33 1.84
CA SER A 19 -7.09 4.41 2.35
C SER A 19 -8.36 3.90 3.03
N VAL A 20 -9.00 2.85 2.48
CA VAL A 20 -10.18 2.22 3.10
C VAL A 20 -9.80 1.61 4.45
N VAL A 21 -8.67 0.89 4.50
CA VAL A 21 -8.18 0.29 5.74
C VAL A 21 -7.85 1.37 6.79
N ALA A 22 -7.30 2.51 6.38
CA ALA A 22 -7.09 3.64 7.29
C ALA A 22 -8.42 4.18 7.85
N GLY A 23 -9.46 4.29 7.02
CA GLY A 23 -10.78 4.71 7.47
C GLY A 23 -11.38 3.77 8.53
N ILE A 24 -11.17 2.45 8.38
CA ILE A 24 -11.59 1.48 9.41
C ILE A 24 -10.80 1.69 10.72
N ALA A 25 -9.51 2.03 10.63
CA ALA A 25 -8.72 2.37 11.82
C ALA A 25 -9.29 3.62 12.53
N ASP A 26 -9.67 4.65 11.78
CA ASP A 26 -10.29 5.87 12.32
C ASP A 26 -11.64 5.58 12.98
N GLU A 27 -12.46 4.71 12.39
CA GLU A 27 -13.72 4.24 13.01
C GLU A 27 -13.46 3.50 14.32
N CYS A 28 -12.43 2.64 14.37
CA CYS A 28 -12.04 1.95 15.59
C CYS A 28 -11.56 2.92 16.67
N ALA A 29 -10.82 3.97 16.30
CA ALA A 29 -10.35 5.00 17.21
C ALA A 29 -11.51 5.77 17.86
N GLY A 30 -12.63 5.94 17.16
CA GLY A 30 -13.84 6.57 17.70
C GLY A 30 -14.42 5.87 18.94
N TYR A 31 -14.18 4.56 19.10
CA TYR A 31 -14.62 3.81 20.29
C TYR A 31 -13.82 4.12 21.55
N ALA A 32 -12.73 4.91 21.46
CA ALA A 32 -12.03 5.40 22.65
C ALA A 32 -12.94 6.25 23.56
N GLU A 33 -13.94 6.93 22.99
CA GLU A 33 -14.92 7.70 23.76
C GLU A 33 -15.79 6.81 24.67
N LEU A 34 -16.00 5.56 24.27
CA LEU A 34 -16.79 4.59 25.03
C LEU A 34 -16.16 4.34 26.41
N ALA A 35 -14.82 4.33 26.51
CA ALA A 35 -14.11 4.12 27.78
C ALA A 35 -14.39 5.21 28.83
N GLY A 36 -14.78 6.41 28.40
CA GLY A 36 -15.11 7.53 29.30
C GLY A 36 -16.53 7.48 29.88
N VAL A 37 -17.39 6.60 29.37
CA VAL A 37 -18.81 6.53 29.79
C VAL A 37 -18.94 5.73 31.08
N ALA A 38 -19.30 6.38 32.18
CA ALA A 38 -19.61 5.71 33.45
C ALA A 38 -21.11 5.36 33.52
N PRO A 39 -21.50 4.07 33.46
CA PRO A 39 -22.89 3.67 33.61
C PRO A 39 -23.36 3.94 35.04
N ASN A 40 -24.57 4.49 35.19
CA ASN A 40 -25.24 4.65 36.49
C ASN A 40 -26.57 3.90 36.46
N ALA A 41 -26.64 2.79 37.19
CA ALA A 41 -27.84 1.96 37.34
C ALA A 41 -28.44 2.03 38.77
N GLY A 42 -28.08 3.06 39.55
CA GLY A 42 -28.53 3.25 40.93
C GLY A 42 -27.77 2.43 41.97
N ASP A 43 -28.02 2.72 43.25
CA ASP A 43 -27.22 2.23 44.39
C ASP A 43 -27.67 0.89 45.01
N LEU A 44 -28.76 0.31 44.50
CA LEU A 44 -29.20 -1.01 44.93
C LEU A 44 -28.18 -2.08 44.52
N PRO A 45 -28.08 -3.23 45.24
CA PRO A 45 -27.13 -4.29 44.90
C PRO A 45 -27.19 -4.75 43.44
N ALA A 46 -28.40 -4.87 42.87
CA ALA A 46 -28.58 -5.20 41.45
C ALA A 46 -28.11 -4.07 40.51
N GLY A 47 -28.27 -2.82 40.92
CA GLY A 47 -27.76 -1.66 40.18
C GLY A 47 -26.23 -1.63 40.15
N LYS A 48 -25.57 -1.88 41.28
CA LYS A 48 -24.11 -2.00 41.35
C LYS A 48 -23.57 -3.13 40.47
N TRP A 49 -24.20 -4.32 40.55
CA TRP A 49 -23.84 -5.44 39.68
C TRP A 49 -23.98 -5.10 38.18
N LEU A 50 -25.05 -4.39 37.79
CA LEU A 50 -25.23 -3.93 36.41
C LEU A 50 -24.16 -2.91 35.99
N GLN A 51 -23.77 -2.00 36.88
CA GLN A 51 -22.70 -1.03 36.61
C GLN A 51 -21.37 -1.74 36.37
N ASP A 52 -21.00 -2.69 37.23
CA ASP A 52 -19.77 -3.46 37.09
C ASP A 52 -19.76 -4.26 35.78
N LEU A 53 -20.87 -4.94 35.46
CA LEU A 53 -21.01 -5.69 34.21
C LEU A 53 -20.88 -4.79 32.99
N LEU A 54 -21.53 -3.63 32.99
CA LEU A 54 -21.46 -2.68 31.87
C LEU A 54 -20.06 -2.08 31.73
N ALA A 55 -19.40 -1.76 32.85
CA ALA A 55 -18.02 -1.25 32.84
C ALA A 55 -17.04 -2.28 32.28
N GLU A 56 -17.14 -3.55 32.71
CA GLU A 56 -16.29 -4.63 32.19
C GLU A 56 -16.48 -4.80 30.68
N ARG A 57 -17.73 -4.85 30.20
CA ARG A 57 -18.02 -5.00 28.76
C ARG A 57 -17.56 -3.81 27.93
N ARG A 58 -17.74 -2.59 28.46
CA ARG A 58 -17.24 -1.35 27.85
C ARG A 58 -15.72 -1.41 27.69
N ASP A 59 -15.01 -1.82 28.73
CA ASP A 59 -13.55 -1.88 28.74
C ASP A 59 -13.02 -2.98 27.79
N GLU A 60 -13.69 -4.13 27.73
CA GLU A 60 -13.40 -5.19 26.76
C GLU A 60 -13.54 -4.71 25.31
N VAL A 61 -14.65 -4.04 24.99
CA VAL A 61 -14.91 -3.49 23.65
C VAL A 61 -13.88 -2.41 23.30
N ALA A 62 -13.63 -1.46 24.19
CA ALA A 62 -12.64 -0.40 23.98
C ALA A 62 -11.25 -0.98 23.72
N ALA A 63 -10.81 -1.96 24.52
CA ALA A 63 -9.53 -2.63 24.33
C ALA A 63 -9.46 -3.42 23.00
N HIS A 64 -10.58 -3.99 22.56
CA HIS A 64 -10.64 -4.69 21.27
C HIS A 64 -10.53 -3.69 20.10
N CYS A 65 -11.26 -2.59 20.13
CA CYS A 65 -11.19 -1.53 19.12
C CYS A 65 -9.78 -0.92 19.02
N GLN A 66 -9.10 -0.66 20.16
CA GLN A 66 -7.71 -0.19 20.16
C GLN A 66 -6.75 -1.18 19.49
N ARG A 67 -6.96 -2.49 19.68
CA ARG A 67 -6.15 -3.51 19.00
C ARG A 67 -6.40 -3.50 17.50
N LEU A 68 -7.66 -3.41 17.07
CA LEU A 68 -8.03 -3.34 15.66
C LEU A 68 -7.48 -2.08 14.99
N GLU A 69 -7.64 -0.91 15.61
CA GLU A 69 -7.08 0.36 15.15
C GLU A 69 -5.59 0.22 14.82
N ARG A 70 -4.80 -0.29 15.77
CA ARG A 70 -3.36 -0.48 15.58
C ARG A 70 -3.04 -1.39 14.40
N VAL A 71 -3.75 -2.53 14.28
CA VAL A 71 -3.53 -3.50 13.21
C VAL A 71 -3.88 -2.90 11.85
N PHE A 72 -5.01 -2.21 11.74
CA PHE A 72 -5.42 -1.58 10.49
C PHE A 72 -4.51 -0.42 10.09
N ARG A 73 -4.05 0.38 11.05
CA ARG A 73 -3.09 1.45 10.79
C ARG A 73 -1.77 0.90 10.25
N GLU A 74 -1.22 -0.13 10.89
CA GLU A 74 -0.01 -0.80 10.44
C GLU A 74 -0.18 -1.44 9.05
N LEU A 75 -1.34 -2.07 8.79
CA LEU A 75 -1.66 -2.65 7.49
C LEU A 75 -1.73 -1.59 6.40
N SER A 76 -2.44 -0.48 6.65
CA SER A 76 -2.55 0.64 5.71
C SER A 76 -1.17 1.22 5.38
N GLU A 77 -0.33 1.46 6.38
CA GLU A 77 1.04 1.95 6.16
C GLU A 77 1.88 0.99 5.31
N ARG A 78 1.79 -0.32 5.58
CA ARG A 78 2.51 -1.34 4.80
C ARG A 78 2.03 -1.39 3.36
N MET A 79 0.73 -1.29 3.12
CA MET A 79 0.16 -1.24 1.77
C MET A 79 0.62 0.01 1.01
N ALA A 80 0.61 1.18 1.66
CA ALA A 80 1.07 2.43 1.06
C ALA A 80 2.58 2.39 0.73
N ARG A 81 3.41 1.81 1.60
CA ARG A 81 4.83 1.59 1.34
C ARG A 81 5.03 0.64 0.17
N PHE A 82 4.34 -0.50 0.16
CA PHE A 82 4.42 -1.45 -0.94
C PHE A 82 4.01 -0.83 -2.28
N ALA A 83 2.94 -0.02 -2.31
CA ALA A 83 2.53 0.76 -3.48
C ALA A 83 3.65 1.69 -3.98
N THR A 84 4.30 2.40 -3.06
CA THR A 84 5.42 3.31 -3.35
C THR A 84 6.61 2.55 -3.93
N ASP A 85 6.96 1.42 -3.32
CA ASP A 85 8.10 0.58 -3.75
C ASP A 85 7.88 0.02 -5.16
N VAL A 86 6.66 -0.46 -5.45
CA VAL A 86 6.29 -0.95 -6.79
C VAL A 86 6.36 0.17 -7.82
N GLN A 87 5.85 1.36 -7.50
CA GLN A 87 5.92 2.50 -8.42
C GLN A 87 7.36 2.93 -8.71
N ALA A 88 8.23 2.95 -7.70
CA ALA A 88 9.64 3.27 -7.87
C ALA A 88 10.35 2.22 -8.74
N LEU A 89 10.05 0.94 -8.54
CA LEU A 89 10.59 -0.15 -9.35
C LEU A 89 10.15 -0.04 -10.82
N ASP A 90 8.88 0.28 -11.07
CA ASP A 90 8.35 0.45 -12.42
C ASP A 90 9.02 1.64 -13.15
N GLN A 91 9.20 2.78 -12.47
CA GLN A 91 9.93 3.93 -13.01
C GLN A 91 11.39 3.58 -13.32
N HIS A 92 12.07 2.89 -12.40
CA HIS A 92 13.44 2.45 -12.61
C HIS A 92 13.55 1.53 -13.83
N ASN A 93 12.68 0.52 -13.93
CA ASN A 93 12.64 -0.40 -15.05
C ASN A 93 12.35 0.33 -16.37
N GLY A 94 11.39 1.26 -16.38
CA GLY A 94 11.09 2.08 -17.55
C GLY A 94 12.30 2.90 -18.02
N SER A 95 13.06 3.49 -17.08
CA SER A 95 14.28 4.23 -17.40
C SER A 95 15.38 3.35 -17.98
N ALA A 96 15.58 2.15 -17.42
CA ALA A 96 16.57 1.19 -17.92
C ALA A 96 16.21 0.68 -19.32
N VAL A 97 14.93 0.34 -19.56
CA VAL A 97 14.45 -0.07 -20.89
C VAL A 97 14.63 1.04 -21.91
N LYS A 98 14.33 2.29 -21.54
CA LYS A 98 14.57 3.44 -22.42
C LYS A 98 16.05 3.61 -22.76
N SER A 99 16.93 3.56 -21.76
CA SER A 99 18.38 3.66 -21.98
C SER A 99 18.92 2.56 -22.88
N LEU A 100 18.40 1.34 -22.78
CA LEU A 100 18.74 0.25 -23.69
C LEU A 100 18.26 0.54 -25.12
N GLY A 101 17.05 1.05 -25.28
CA GLY A 101 16.51 1.46 -26.57
C GLY A 101 17.31 2.57 -27.24
N ASP A 102 17.67 3.61 -26.49
CA ASP A 102 18.49 4.73 -26.96
C ASP A 102 19.88 4.23 -27.39
N GLY A 103 20.53 3.39 -26.58
CA GLY A 103 21.83 2.80 -26.91
C GLY A 103 21.79 1.87 -28.14
N LEU A 104 20.70 1.14 -28.35
CA LEU A 104 20.49 0.34 -29.55
C LEU A 104 20.32 1.22 -30.79
N ALA A 105 19.55 2.31 -30.70
CA ALA A 105 19.36 3.25 -31.79
C ALA A 105 20.69 3.91 -32.19
N ASP A 106 21.47 4.37 -31.21
CA ASP A 106 22.80 4.96 -31.44
C ASP A 106 23.76 3.97 -32.12
N ALA A 107 23.74 2.70 -31.70
CA ALA A 107 24.55 1.65 -32.30
C ALA A 107 24.16 1.39 -33.78
N PHE A 108 22.87 1.39 -34.09
CA PHE A 108 22.38 1.26 -35.46
C PHE A 108 22.77 2.46 -36.33
N ASP A 109 22.58 3.68 -35.84
CA ASP A 109 22.97 4.90 -36.56
C ASP A 109 24.48 4.94 -36.84
N GLY A 110 25.29 4.53 -35.87
CA GLY A 110 26.74 4.39 -36.02
C GLY A 110 27.11 3.38 -37.11
N ALA A 111 26.45 2.20 -37.13
CA ALA A 111 26.68 1.18 -38.14
C ALA A 111 26.30 1.65 -39.56
N VAL A 112 25.14 2.30 -39.71
CA VAL A 112 24.68 2.85 -41.02
C VAL A 112 25.64 3.91 -41.55
N ARG A 113 26.13 4.80 -40.67
CA ARG A 113 27.14 5.80 -41.06
C ARG A 113 28.46 5.15 -41.49
N GLY A 114 28.91 4.12 -40.77
CA GLY A 114 30.11 3.34 -41.12
C GLY A 114 30.03 2.73 -42.53
N PHE A 115 28.86 2.20 -42.92
CA PHE A 115 28.62 1.70 -44.28
C PHE A 115 28.59 2.81 -45.35
N SER A 116 28.10 4.00 -45.02
CA SER A 116 28.00 5.12 -45.96
C SER A 116 29.35 5.83 -46.20
N SER A 117 30.35 5.62 -45.34
CA SER A 117 31.66 6.27 -45.41
C SER A 117 32.75 5.45 -46.13
N ASP A 118 32.47 4.22 -46.57
CA ASP A 118 33.40 3.46 -47.40
C ASP A 118 33.37 3.98 -48.85
N PRO A 119 34.47 4.56 -49.38
CA PRO A 119 34.52 4.94 -50.77
C PRO A 119 34.58 3.65 -51.60
N VAL A 120 33.63 3.49 -52.54
CA VAL A 120 33.71 2.48 -53.58
C VAL A 120 34.95 2.76 -54.41
N VAL A 121 36.06 2.08 -54.08
CA VAL A 121 37.27 2.08 -54.90
C VAL A 121 36.98 1.23 -56.13
N HIS A 122 36.40 1.86 -57.14
CA HIS A 122 36.43 1.34 -58.51
C HIS A 122 37.87 1.45 -59.03
N GLN A 123 38.64 0.36 -58.95
CA GLN A 123 39.81 0.19 -59.79
C GLN A 123 39.39 -0.39 -61.14
N VAL A 124 39.74 0.37 -62.18
CA VAL A 124 39.62 0.08 -63.61
C VAL A 124 40.67 -0.94 -64.03
#